data_AF-A0A9Q0IIG0-F1
#
_entry.id   AF-A0A9Q0IIG0-F1
#
_cell.length_a   1.000
_cell.length_b   1.000
_cell.length_c   1.000
_cell.angle_alpha   90.00
_cell.angle_beta   90.00
_cell.angle_gamma   90.00
#
_symmetry.space_group_name_H-M   'P 1'
#
loop_
_entity.id
_entity.type
_entity.pdbx_description
1 polymer ?
#
loop_
_entity_poly.entity_id
_entity_poly.type
_entity_poly.pdbx_seq_one_letter_code
_entity_poly.pdbx_strand_id
1 'polypeptide(L)'
;MTGLPPTMSLAKVLLMVALVILKSTLSLTSLPAEIERGWRRAVHVLEDDTGAVIVQTAPGKVVTHRGGSITLPCRYRHQPETTDPSRVRIKWTKVTDALQFVDVFVALGRKQRVFGSYRHRVSLEQEGPGDASLVIHNVTLADYGRYECEVTNDMEDDTGFVNLDLEGVVFPYYPRMGRYKLNYQQAEDACKQQDAILASHSQLHKAWLEGLDWCNAGWLEDGSVQYPISHPRDECGRKDIPAGVRNYGYRHKEDERYDAFCFTSNLNGVCVCVCVCVCVCVCVCVCVCVCPLTCYK
;
A
#
# COMPACT_ATOMS: atom_id res chain seq x y z
N MET A 1 47.19 72.69 45.35
CA MET A 1 46.47 72.07 44.21
C MET A 1 46.42 70.58 44.47
N THR A 2 45.22 69.98 44.43
CA THR A 2 44.93 68.51 44.38
C THR A 2 45.59 67.65 45.48
N GLY A 3 44.92 67.07 46.48
CA GLY A 3 43.65 66.34 46.45
C GLY A 3 43.93 64.82 46.49
N LEU A 4 44.05 64.24 47.69
CA LEU A 4 43.91 62.80 47.95
C LEU A 4 43.45 62.55 49.40
N PRO A 5 42.19 62.13 49.60
CA PRO A 5 41.72 61.37 50.75
C PRO A 5 41.19 59.99 50.28
N PRO A 6 40.52 59.17 51.11
CA PRO A 6 40.64 58.98 52.55
C PRO A 6 40.93 57.50 52.93
N THR A 7 41.18 57.34 54.21
CA THR A 7 41.35 56.12 55.00
C THR A 7 40.15 55.16 54.94
N MET A 8 40.41 53.85 54.85
CA MET A 8 39.41 52.78 55.10
C MET A 8 39.53 52.21 56.52
N SER A 9 38.35 52.01 57.11
CA SER A 9 38.06 51.74 58.52
C SER A 9 38.42 50.34 59.05
N LEU A 10 38.67 50.29 60.37
CA LEU A 10 38.94 49.12 61.25
C LEU A 10 37.98 47.93 61.09
N ALA A 11 36.81 48.11 60.45
CA ALA A 11 35.83 47.06 60.21
C ALA A 11 36.37 45.90 59.32
N LYS A 12 37.37 46.15 58.47
CA LYS A 12 37.98 45.08 57.64
C LYS A 12 38.96 44.18 58.39
N VAL A 13 39.51 44.63 59.51
CA VAL A 13 40.47 43.85 60.30
C VAL A 13 39.76 42.82 61.18
N LEU A 14 38.55 43.13 61.68
CA LEU A 14 37.79 42.19 62.52
C LEU A 14 37.22 40.98 61.75
N LEU A 15 36.92 41.12 60.45
CA LEU A 15 36.29 40.05 59.67
C LEU A 15 37.28 38.91 59.31
N MET A 16 38.57 39.20 59.24
CA MET A 16 39.61 38.18 58.93
C MET A 16 39.96 37.32 60.15
N VAL A 17 39.72 37.81 61.38
CA VAL A 17 40.01 37.07 62.63
C VAL A 17 38.90 36.05 62.95
N ALA A 18 37.65 36.28 62.50
CA ALA A 18 36.53 35.38 62.76
C ALA A 18 36.55 34.07 61.92
N LEU A 19 37.18 34.07 60.74
CA LEU A 19 37.21 32.89 59.85
C LEU A 19 38.31 31.89 60.18
N VAL A 20 39.37 32.32 60.89
CA VAL A 20 40.48 31.44 61.29
C VAL A 20 40.11 30.59 62.51
N ILE A 21 39.15 31.02 63.32
CA ILE A 21 38.72 30.31 64.54
C ILE A 21 37.70 29.20 64.24
N LEU A 22 37.06 29.19 63.07
CA LEU A 22 36.06 28.17 62.69
C LEU A 22 36.63 26.88 62.06
N LYS A 23 37.95 26.75 61.89
CA LYS A 23 38.55 25.56 61.23
C LYS A 23 39.40 24.67 62.13
N SER A 24 39.43 24.90 63.43
CA SER A 24 40.35 24.18 64.31
C SER A 24 39.76 23.87 65.69
N THR A 25 38.72 23.04 65.74
CA THR A 25 38.43 22.15 66.87
C THR A 25 37.55 20.96 66.45
N LEU A 26 37.87 19.78 67.01
CA LEU A 26 37.10 18.53 67.11
C LEU A 26 37.32 17.44 66.05
N SER A 27 38.33 16.61 66.33
CA SER A 27 38.37 15.17 66.04
C SER A 27 37.47 14.40 67.01
N LEU A 28 36.73 13.36 66.57
CA LEU A 28 36.45 12.12 67.32
C LEU A 28 35.81 10.99 66.45
N THR A 29 36.56 9.89 66.29
CA THR A 29 36.19 8.44 66.28
C THR A 29 34.85 7.89 65.70
N SER A 30 34.92 6.92 64.78
CA SER A 30 34.56 5.48 64.98
C SER A 30 34.42 4.69 63.65
N LEU A 31 34.69 3.37 63.70
CA LEU A 31 34.83 2.40 62.59
C LEU A 31 33.51 2.10 61.82
N PRO A 32 33.56 1.62 60.57
CA PRO A 32 32.50 0.77 60.03
C PRO A 32 32.86 -0.72 60.14
N ALA A 33 31.96 -1.44 60.81
CA ALA A 33 31.91 -2.88 60.93
C ALA A 33 31.59 -3.57 59.59
N GLU A 34 32.15 -4.76 59.46
CA GLU A 34 31.94 -5.79 58.45
C GLU A 34 30.45 -6.16 58.34
N ILE A 35 29.88 -6.12 57.12
CA ILE A 35 28.52 -6.64 56.84
C ILE A 35 28.59 -7.71 55.77
N GLU A 36 27.94 -8.82 56.11
CA GLU A 36 28.00 -10.14 55.53
C GLU A 36 27.56 -10.25 54.06
N ARG A 37 28.18 -11.22 53.40
CA ARG A 37 27.92 -11.67 52.03
C ARG A 37 26.53 -12.28 51.91
N GLY A 38 25.58 -11.53 51.37
CA GLY A 38 24.42 -12.09 50.68
C GLY A 38 24.77 -12.31 49.21
N TRP A 39 25.07 -13.54 48.81
CA TRP A 39 25.33 -13.88 47.40
C TRP A 39 24.02 -13.81 46.61
N ARG A 40 23.64 -12.61 46.17
CA ARG A 40 22.70 -12.48 45.06
C ARG A 40 23.47 -12.92 43.81
N ARG A 41 23.15 -14.10 43.28
CA ARG A 41 23.46 -14.40 41.88
C ARG A 41 22.66 -13.40 41.07
N ALA A 42 23.29 -12.32 40.63
CA ALA A 42 22.80 -11.54 39.52
C ALA A 42 22.86 -12.48 38.31
N VAL A 43 21.73 -13.09 37.98
CA VAL A 43 21.54 -13.66 36.65
C VAL A 43 21.46 -12.44 35.74
N HIS A 44 22.57 -12.08 35.12
CA HIS A 44 22.51 -11.28 33.91
C HIS A 44 21.81 -12.15 32.89
N VAL A 45 20.53 -11.89 32.66
CA VAL A 45 19.91 -12.25 31.39
C VAL A 45 20.69 -11.41 30.39
N LEU A 46 21.63 -12.05 29.68
CA LEU A 46 22.11 -11.51 28.42
C LEU A 46 20.83 -11.25 27.62
N GLU A 47 20.58 -10.00 27.22
CA GLU A 47 19.68 -9.77 26.11
C GLU A 47 20.19 -10.71 25.02
N ASP A 48 19.41 -11.74 24.70
CA ASP A 48 19.71 -12.55 23.54
C ASP A 48 19.84 -11.55 22.39
N ASP A 49 20.99 -11.55 21.72
CA ASP A 49 21.16 -11.03 20.36
C ASP A 49 20.22 -11.87 19.46
N THR A 50 18.93 -11.64 19.63
CA THR A 50 17.83 -12.37 19.00
C THR A 50 17.75 -11.85 17.59
N GLY A 51 17.95 -12.76 16.65
CA GLY A 51 18.15 -12.40 15.26
C GLY A 51 16.88 -11.86 14.63
N ALA A 52 16.78 -10.55 14.43
CA ALA A 52 15.64 -9.91 13.79
C ALA A 52 15.67 -10.12 12.26
N VAL A 53 14.49 -10.28 11.66
CA VAL A 53 14.29 -10.29 10.20
C VAL A 53 13.71 -8.95 9.78
N ILE A 54 14.30 -8.33 8.77
CA ILE A 54 13.79 -7.07 8.21
C ILE A 54 13.43 -7.29 6.76
N VAL A 55 12.16 -7.05 6.41
CA VAL A 55 11.61 -7.13 5.06
C VAL A 55 11.61 -5.75 4.43
N GLN A 56 12.16 -5.69 3.21
CA GLN A 56 12.25 -4.52 2.36
C GLN A 56 11.54 -4.84 1.05
N THR A 57 10.30 -4.38 0.92
CA THR A 57 9.59 -4.35 -0.36
C THR A 57 9.83 -3.00 -1.04
N ALA A 58 9.99 -3.00 -2.36
CA ALA A 58 10.11 -1.74 -3.09
C ALA A 58 8.83 -0.91 -2.92
N PRO A 59 8.92 0.37 -2.53
CA PRO A 59 7.74 1.20 -2.37
C PRO A 59 7.09 1.44 -3.74
N GLY A 60 5.79 1.16 -3.85
CA GLY A 60 4.99 1.57 -5.00
C GLY A 60 4.13 0.46 -5.59
N LYS A 61 3.91 0.56 -6.90
CA LYS A 61 3.11 -0.36 -7.70
C LYS A 61 3.94 -0.92 -8.83
N VAL A 62 3.78 -2.20 -9.10
CA VAL A 62 4.31 -2.85 -10.30
C VAL A 62 3.20 -2.97 -11.33
N VAL A 63 3.51 -2.70 -12.59
CA VAL A 63 2.51 -2.65 -13.67
C VAL A 63 2.88 -3.67 -14.74
N THR A 64 1.90 -4.42 -15.23
CA THR A 64 2.06 -5.36 -16.35
C THR A 64 0.79 -5.42 -17.19
N HIS A 65 0.80 -6.22 -18.27
CA HIS A 65 -0.35 -6.47 -19.13
C HIS A 65 -0.80 -7.93 -19.01
N ARG A 66 -2.02 -8.24 -19.49
CA ARG A 66 -2.51 -9.63 -19.49
C ARG A 66 -1.63 -10.55 -20.32
N GLY A 67 -1.38 -11.75 -19.82
CA GLY A 67 -0.49 -12.73 -20.44
C GLY A 67 1.00 -12.43 -20.23
N GLY A 68 1.35 -11.24 -19.71
CA GLY A 68 2.71 -10.86 -19.38
C GLY A 68 3.27 -11.64 -18.19
N SER A 69 4.52 -11.35 -17.86
CA SER A 69 5.17 -11.78 -16.62
C SER A 69 5.53 -10.56 -15.79
N ILE A 70 5.51 -10.69 -14.46
CA ILE A 70 5.86 -9.62 -13.54
C ILE A 70 6.53 -10.17 -12.30
N THR A 71 7.49 -9.42 -11.76
CA THR A 71 8.14 -9.72 -10.48
C THR A 71 7.52 -8.83 -9.40
N LEU A 72 7.10 -9.44 -8.30
CA LEU A 72 6.73 -8.76 -7.06
C LEU A 72 7.99 -8.64 -6.18
N PRO A 73 8.59 -7.45 -6.03
CA PRO A 73 9.87 -7.30 -5.33
C PRO A 73 9.72 -7.45 -3.82
N CYS A 74 10.49 -8.37 -3.23
CA CYS A 74 10.59 -8.55 -1.79
C CYS A 74 12.01 -9.00 -1.44
N ARG A 75 12.76 -8.18 -0.70
CA ARG A 75 14.08 -8.54 -0.18
C ARG A 75 14.07 -8.54 1.32
N TYR A 76 14.87 -9.39 1.94
CA TYR A 76 14.97 -9.48 3.39
C TYR A 76 16.43 -9.59 3.83
N ARG A 77 16.70 -9.12 5.05
CA ARG A 77 18.01 -9.21 5.69
C ARG A 77 17.87 -9.75 7.11
N HIS A 78 18.88 -10.49 7.55
CA HIS A 78 18.99 -11.02 8.91
C HIS A 78 20.00 -10.23 9.71
N GLN A 79 19.68 -9.95 10.96
CA GLN A 79 20.63 -9.34 11.89
C GLN A 79 20.65 -10.15 13.17
N PRO A 80 21.72 -10.93 13.49
CA PRO A 80 22.98 -11.08 12.74
C PRO A 80 22.88 -12.00 11.50
N GLU A 81 23.75 -11.79 10.51
CA GLU A 81 23.77 -12.52 9.22
C GLU A 81 24.12 -14.02 9.31
N THR A 82 24.16 -14.60 10.52
CA THR A 82 24.58 -16.00 10.79
C THR A 82 23.44 -17.01 10.75
N THR A 83 22.22 -16.60 10.41
CA THR A 83 21.05 -17.47 10.35
C THR A 83 21.11 -18.40 9.14
N ASP A 84 20.86 -19.71 9.34
CA ASP A 84 20.77 -20.70 8.26
C ASP A 84 19.59 -20.35 7.32
N PRO A 85 19.84 -20.04 6.03
CA PRO A 85 18.79 -19.74 5.06
C PRO A 85 17.74 -20.86 4.90
N SER A 86 18.07 -22.09 5.28
CA SER A 86 17.16 -23.22 5.22
C SER A 86 15.99 -23.13 6.22
N ARG A 87 16.12 -22.29 7.25
CA ARG A 87 15.12 -22.09 8.30
C ARG A 87 14.18 -20.92 8.03
N VAL A 88 14.46 -20.15 6.98
CA VAL A 88 13.64 -19.02 6.57
C VAL A 88 12.42 -19.51 5.81
N ARG A 89 11.25 -19.12 6.28
CA ARG A 89 9.98 -19.35 5.62
C ARG A 89 9.58 -18.08 4.86
N ILE A 90 9.36 -18.22 3.56
CA ILE A 90 8.81 -17.16 2.71
C ILE A 90 7.37 -17.54 2.39
N LYS A 91 6.45 -16.61 2.61
CA LYS A 91 5.03 -16.79 2.30
C LYS A 91 4.51 -15.57 1.57
N TRP A 92 3.88 -15.82 0.43
CA TRP A 92 3.16 -14.82 -0.34
C TRP A 92 1.67 -15.09 -0.25
N THR A 93 0.92 -14.05 0.10
CA THR A 93 -0.54 -14.05 0.14
C THR A 93 -1.08 -12.95 -0.76
N LYS A 94 -2.24 -13.19 -1.37
CA LYS A 94 -3.03 -12.13 -2.00
C LYS A 94 -4.02 -11.62 -0.97
N VAL A 95 -4.00 -10.31 -0.76
CA VAL A 95 -4.98 -9.62 0.08
C VAL A 95 -6.25 -9.45 -0.73
N THR A 96 -7.34 -10.03 -0.25
CA THR A 96 -8.69 -9.81 -0.81
C THR A 96 -9.50 -8.93 0.14
N ASP A 97 -10.78 -8.71 -0.17
CA ASP A 97 -11.68 -7.97 0.71
C ASP A 97 -11.81 -8.60 2.11
N ALA A 98 -12.24 -7.79 3.08
CA ALA A 98 -12.62 -8.16 4.45
C ALA A 98 -11.59 -9.03 5.22
N LEU A 99 -10.30 -8.67 5.16
CA LEU A 99 -9.21 -9.32 5.93
C LEU A 99 -8.95 -10.79 5.54
N GLN A 100 -9.38 -11.20 4.34
CA GLN A 100 -9.07 -12.52 3.82
C GLN A 100 -7.74 -12.51 3.07
N PHE A 101 -6.92 -13.51 3.35
CA PHE A 101 -5.62 -13.72 2.72
C PHE A 101 -5.68 -15.04 1.98
N VAL A 102 -5.46 -15.00 0.67
CA VAL A 102 -5.41 -16.20 -0.17
C VAL A 102 -3.95 -16.59 -0.32
N ASP A 103 -3.57 -17.78 0.15
CA ASP A 103 -2.23 -18.30 -0.05
C ASP A 103 -1.91 -18.39 -1.56
N VAL A 104 -0.77 -17.83 -1.96
CA VAL A 104 -0.27 -17.86 -3.33
C VAL A 104 0.91 -18.83 -3.43
N PHE A 105 1.89 -18.63 -2.55
CA PHE A 105 3.16 -19.36 -2.57
C PHE A 105 3.75 -19.47 -1.16
N VAL A 106 4.33 -20.63 -0.83
CA VAL A 106 5.11 -20.83 0.40
C VAL A 106 6.39 -21.57 0.07
N ALA A 107 7.52 -21.10 0.60
CA ALA A 107 8.81 -21.79 0.58
C ALA A 107 9.41 -21.91 1.98
N LEU A 108 10.07 -23.04 2.24
CA LEU A 108 10.92 -23.29 3.40
C LEU A 108 12.21 -23.95 2.89
N GLY A 109 13.29 -23.16 2.82
CA GLY A 109 14.52 -23.56 2.13
C GLY A 109 14.24 -23.98 0.68
N ARG A 110 14.51 -25.26 0.33
CA ARG A 110 14.30 -25.81 -1.03
C ARG A 110 12.90 -26.36 -1.27
N LYS A 111 12.07 -26.50 -0.23
CA LYS A 111 10.72 -27.03 -0.35
C LYS A 111 9.78 -25.87 -0.66
N GLN A 112 9.05 -25.96 -1.76
CA GLN A 112 8.10 -24.94 -2.18
C GLN A 112 6.73 -25.53 -2.48
N ARG A 113 5.69 -24.73 -2.28
CA ARG A 113 4.30 -25.07 -2.55
C ARG A 113 3.59 -23.87 -3.16
N VAL A 114 2.91 -24.10 -4.28
CA VAL A 114 2.08 -23.11 -4.98
C VAL A 114 0.61 -23.50 -4.85
N PHE A 115 -0.26 -22.51 -4.69
CA PHE A 115 -1.67 -22.69 -4.36
C PHE A 115 -2.61 -22.14 -5.45
N GLY A 116 -3.87 -22.59 -5.43
CA GLY A 116 -4.94 -22.07 -6.28
C GLY A 116 -4.61 -22.04 -7.79
N SER A 117 -5.06 -20.97 -8.45
CA SER A 117 -4.83 -20.68 -9.87
C SER A 117 -3.40 -20.25 -10.19
N TYR A 118 -2.53 -20.11 -9.19
CA TYR A 118 -1.13 -19.72 -9.35
C TYR A 118 -0.22 -20.91 -9.67
N ARG A 119 -0.70 -22.14 -9.52
CA ARG A 119 0.05 -23.35 -9.86
C ARG A 119 0.59 -23.28 -11.29
N HIS A 120 1.87 -23.64 -11.45
CA HIS A 120 2.61 -23.61 -12.72
C HIS A 120 2.87 -22.20 -13.30
N ARG A 121 2.43 -21.14 -12.63
CA ARG A 121 2.64 -19.75 -13.07
C ARG A 121 3.57 -18.96 -12.16
N VAL A 122 3.89 -19.49 -10.97
CA VAL A 122 4.59 -18.73 -9.94
C VAL A 122 5.87 -19.42 -9.48
N SER A 123 6.93 -18.64 -9.33
CA SER A 123 8.25 -19.07 -8.83
C SER A 123 9.00 -17.94 -8.15
N LEU A 124 9.96 -18.25 -7.27
CA LEU A 124 10.87 -17.26 -6.70
C LEU A 124 11.93 -16.82 -7.72
N GLU A 125 12.27 -15.54 -7.69
CA GLU A 125 13.39 -14.96 -8.42
C GLU A 125 14.70 -15.26 -7.67
N GLN A 126 15.50 -16.22 -8.17
CA GLN A 126 16.70 -16.72 -7.49
C GLN A 126 17.92 -15.79 -7.67
N GLU A 127 17.80 -14.50 -7.34
CA GLU A 127 18.86 -13.49 -7.52
C GLU A 127 19.95 -13.49 -6.44
N GLY A 128 19.79 -14.27 -5.37
CA GLY A 128 20.79 -14.40 -4.32
C GLY A 128 20.21 -14.71 -2.94
N PRO A 129 21.05 -14.81 -1.91
CA PRO A 129 20.57 -14.90 -0.54
C PRO A 129 19.80 -13.63 -0.15
N GLY A 130 18.66 -13.78 0.53
CA GLY A 130 17.83 -12.65 0.94
C GLY A 130 16.85 -12.13 -0.13
N ASP A 131 16.74 -12.80 -1.27
CA ASP A 131 15.70 -12.48 -2.27
C ASP A 131 14.48 -13.38 -2.10
N ALA A 132 13.34 -12.76 -1.82
CA ALA A 132 12.03 -13.40 -1.68
C ALA A 132 11.07 -12.95 -2.80
N SER A 133 11.59 -12.33 -3.86
CA SER A 133 10.78 -11.77 -4.95
C SER A 133 10.05 -12.88 -5.70
N LEU A 134 8.77 -12.62 -6.02
CA LEU A 134 7.88 -13.60 -6.63
C LEU A 134 7.62 -13.25 -8.09
N VAL A 135 7.99 -14.14 -9.00
CA VAL A 135 7.67 -14.01 -10.43
C VAL A 135 6.32 -14.67 -10.70
N ILE A 136 5.40 -13.92 -11.30
CA ILE A 136 4.11 -14.41 -11.78
C ILE A 136 4.12 -14.35 -13.31
N HIS A 137 3.93 -15.50 -13.95
CA HIS A 137 3.81 -15.67 -15.39
C HIS A 137 2.35 -15.75 -15.83
N ASN A 138 2.09 -15.38 -17.08
CA ASN A 138 0.76 -15.42 -17.69
C ASN A 138 -0.28 -14.75 -16.78
N VAL A 139 -0.06 -13.46 -16.51
CA VAL A 139 -0.86 -12.67 -15.58
C VAL A 139 -2.29 -12.50 -16.11
N THR A 140 -3.27 -12.69 -15.25
CA THR A 140 -4.71 -12.62 -15.54
C THR A 140 -5.36 -11.43 -14.83
N LEU A 141 -6.62 -11.10 -15.18
CA LEU A 141 -7.40 -10.09 -14.42
C LEU A 141 -7.49 -10.41 -12.93
N ALA A 142 -7.65 -11.70 -12.60
CA ALA A 142 -7.81 -12.14 -11.24
C ALA A 142 -6.51 -11.99 -10.43
N ASP A 143 -5.37 -11.73 -11.07
CA ASP A 143 -4.11 -11.49 -10.37
C ASP A 143 -3.94 -10.01 -9.98
N TYR A 144 -4.80 -9.09 -10.46
CA TYR A 144 -4.84 -7.69 -10.01
C TYR A 144 -5.06 -7.60 -8.50
N GLY A 145 -4.33 -6.71 -7.82
CA GLY A 145 -4.57 -6.37 -6.42
C GLY A 145 -3.30 -6.31 -5.57
N ARG A 146 -3.50 -6.35 -4.24
CA ARG A 146 -2.44 -6.23 -3.25
C ARG A 146 -1.95 -7.60 -2.79
N TYR A 147 -0.63 -7.73 -2.68
CA TYR A 147 0.05 -8.93 -2.21
C TYR A 147 0.88 -8.58 -0.98
N GLU A 148 1.00 -9.55 -0.08
CA GLU A 148 1.81 -9.48 1.12
C GLU A 148 2.91 -10.55 1.06
N CYS A 149 4.13 -10.11 1.32
CA CYS A 149 5.32 -10.94 1.49
C CYS A 149 5.61 -11.03 2.99
N GLU A 150 5.42 -12.21 3.56
CA GLU A 150 5.69 -12.55 4.95
C GLU A 150 6.97 -13.39 4.99
N VAL A 151 8.00 -12.91 5.71
CA VAL A 151 9.25 -13.64 5.92
C VAL A 151 9.38 -13.95 7.41
N THR A 152 9.33 -15.24 7.74
CA THR A 152 9.40 -15.73 9.11
C THR A 152 10.72 -16.46 9.34
N ASN A 153 11.38 -16.17 10.46
CA ASN A 153 12.46 -17.00 11.02
C ASN A 153 12.00 -17.70 12.31
N ASP A 154 12.88 -18.39 13.03
CA ASP A 154 12.55 -19.14 14.25
C ASP A 154 11.96 -18.29 15.39
N MET A 155 12.06 -16.95 15.34
CA MET A 155 11.74 -16.06 16.47
C MET A 155 10.84 -14.86 16.11
N GLU A 156 10.92 -14.34 14.88
CA GLU A 156 10.19 -13.14 14.42
C GLU A 156 9.70 -13.26 12.96
N ASP A 157 8.61 -12.57 12.66
CA ASP A 157 8.07 -12.33 11.32
C ASP A 157 8.10 -10.82 10.99
N ASP A 158 8.46 -10.52 9.75
CA ASP A 158 8.26 -9.18 9.18
C ASP A 158 7.55 -9.29 7.83
N THR A 159 6.86 -8.22 7.45
CA THR A 159 5.95 -8.20 6.30
C THR A 159 6.16 -6.99 5.42
N GLY A 160 5.97 -7.18 4.12
CA GLY A 160 5.94 -6.09 3.16
C GLY A 160 4.80 -6.25 2.15
N PHE A 161 4.33 -5.13 1.60
CA PHE A 161 3.19 -5.11 0.67
C PHE A 161 3.60 -4.63 -0.71
N VAL A 162 3.06 -5.29 -1.75
CA VAL A 162 3.25 -4.92 -3.15
C VAL A 162 1.90 -4.85 -3.84
N ASN A 163 1.64 -3.78 -4.60
CA ASN A 163 0.42 -3.67 -5.42
C ASN A 163 0.74 -4.01 -6.88
N LEU A 164 0.03 -5.01 -7.43
CA LEU A 164 0.06 -5.38 -8.85
C LEU A 164 -1.07 -4.66 -9.58
N ASP A 165 -0.71 -3.71 -10.44
CA ASP A 165 -1.60 -3.02 -11.37
C ASP A 165 -1.53 -3.64 -12.77
N LEU A 166 -2.63 -3.56 -13.51
CA LEU A 166 -2.69 -3.96 -14.91
C LEU A 166 -2.85 -2.73 -15.80
N GLU A 167 -2.19 -2.75 -16.96
CA GLU A 167 -2.48 -1.80 -18.05
C GLU A 167 -3.86 -2.09 -18.63
N GLY A 168 -4.66 -1.05 -18.83
CA GLY A 168 -6.03 -1.22 -19.29
C GLY A 168 -6.81 0.07 -19.33
N VAL A 169 -8.11 -0.05 -19.57
CA VAL A 169 -9.04 1.07 -19.71
C VAL A 169 -10.26 0.88 -18.80
N VAL A 170 -10.76 1.99 -18.28
CA VAL A 170 -12.04 2.05 -17.55
C VAL A 170 -13.13 2.50 -18.52
N PHE A 171 -14.28 1.84 -18.46
CA PHE A 171 -15.45 2.19 -19.27
C PHE A 171 -16.73 2.12 -18.42
N PRO A 172 -17.69 3.02 -18.65
CA PRO A 172 -19.01 2.93 -18.03
C PRO A 172 -19.83 1.82 -18.68
N TYR A 173 -20.63 1.11 -17.87
CA TYR A 173 -21.55 0.08 -18.32
C TYR A 173 -22.93 0.25 -17.68
N TYR A 174 -23.97 0.15 -18.51
CA TYR A 174 -25.36 0.07 -18.06
C TYR A 174 -26.14 -0.90 -18.97
N PRO A 175 -27.12 -1.66 -18.43
CA PRO A 175 -27.82 -2.66 -19.21
C PRO A 175 -28.78 -2.01 -20.23
N ARG A 176 -29.14 -2.77 -21.27
CA ARG A 176 -30.08 -2.31 -22.32
C ARG A 176 -31.47 -1.92 -21.78
N MET A 177 -31.85 -2.44 -20.62
CA MET A 177 -33.11 -2.12 -19.94
C MET A 177 -33.12 -0.72 -19.29
N GLY A 178 -32.01 0.01 -19.34
CA GLY A 178 -31.90 1.39 -18.87
C GLY A 178 -30.83 1.58 -17.79
N ARG A 179 -30.66 2.83 -17.36
CA ARG A 179 -29.71 3.25 -16.33
C ARG A 179 -30.22 2.93 -14.93
N TYR A 180 -29.28 2.79 -13.99
CA TYR A 180 -29.53 2.59 -12.57
C TYR A 180 -30.38 1.33 -12.29
N LYS A 181 -29.98 0.21 -12.91
CA LYS A 181 -30.70 -1.08 -12.83
C LYS A 181 -29.88 -2.19 -12.20
N LEU A 182 -28.59 -1.98 -11.91
CA LEU A 182 -27.70 -3.01 -11.38
C LEU A 182 -27.50 -2.80 -9.87
N ASN A 183 -27.73 -3.85 -9.08
CA ASN A 183 -27.15 -3.92 -7.74
C ASN A 183 -25.65 -4.25 -7.83
N TYR A 184 -24.96 -4.28 -6.69
CA TYR A 184 -23.50 -4.49 -6.69
C TYR A 184 -23.10 -5.82 -7.37
N GLN A 185 -23.77 -6.92 -7.00
CA GLN A 185 -23.46 -8.25 -7.55
C GLN A 185 -23.75 -8.32 -9.07
N GLN A 186 -24.85 -7.73 -9.51
CA GLN A 186 -25.20 -7.64 -10.92
C GLN A 186 -24.22 -6.76 -11.71
N ALA A 187 -23.67 -5.72 -11.09
CA ALA A 187 -22.64 -4.88 -11.68
C ALA A 187 -21.33 -5.65 -11.85
N GLU A 188 -20.94 -6.42 -10.83
CA GLU A 188 -19.76 -7.30 -10.89
C GLU A 188 -19.91 -8.36 -12.01
N ASP A 189 -21.05 -9.05 -12.05
CA ASP A 189 -21.34 -10.05 -13.08
C ASP A 189 -21.41 -9.44 -14.48
N ALA A 190 -21.97 -8.23 -14.61
CA ALA A 190 -22.02 -7.51 -15.86
C ALA A 190 -20.61 -7.17 -16.38
N CYS A 191 -19.71 -6.68 -15.52
CA CYS A 191 -18.31 -6.46 -15.92
C CYS A 191 -17.63 -7.77 -16.34
N LYS A 192 -17.82 -8.86 -15.57
CA LYS A 192 -17.27 -10.18 -15.91
C LYS A 192 -17.72 -10.67 -17.29
N GLN A 193 -19.00 -10.47 -17.64
CA GLN A 193 -19.53 -10.81 -18.96
C GLN A 193 -18.87 -10.02 -20.11
N GLN A 194 -18.27 -8.87 -19.81
CA GLN A 194 -17.52 -8.05 -20.78
C GLN A 194 -16.00 -8.28 -20.71
N ASP A 195 -15.54 -9.41 -20.14
CA ASP A 195 -14.11 -9.69 -19.94
C ASP A 195 -13.40 -8.58 -19.12
N ALA A 196 -14.12 -8.07 -18.11
CA ALA A 196 -13.71 -6.97 -17.25
C ALA A 196 -13.99 -7.30 -15.77
N ILE A 197 -13.45 -6.47 -14.88
CA ILE A 197 -13.78 -6.44 -13.44
C ILE A 197 -14.37 -5.08 -13.09
N LEU A 198 -14.98 -4.93 -11.92
CA LEU A 198 -15.31 -3.58 -11.43
C LEU A 198 -14.02 -2.77 -11.31
N ALA A 199 -14.08 -1.50 -11.70
CA ALA A 199 -12.92 -0.62 -11.62
C ALA A 199 -12.66 -0.22 -10.17
N SER A 200 -11.39 -0.04 -9.83
CA SER A 200 -10.99 0.57 -8.58
C SER A 200 -11.13 2.09 -8.62
N HIS A 201 -11.19 2.74 -7.45
CA HIS A 201 -11.19 4.20 -7.38
C HIS A 201 -9.95 4.80 -8.07
N SER A 202 -8.77 4.19 -7.90
CA SER A 202 -7.54 4.68 -8.53
C SER A 202 -7.59 4.56 -10.05
N GLN A 203 -8.17 3.48 -10.59
CA GLN A 203 -8.40 3.32 -12.02
C GLN A 203 -9.41 4.34 -12.57
N LEU A 204 -10.54 4.56 -11.88
CA LEU A 204 -11.53 5.57 -12.29
C LEU A 204 -10.93 6.99 -12.26
N HIS A 205 -10.20 7.32 -11.20
CA HIS A 205 -9.54 8.62 -11.07
C HIS A 205 -8.50 8.83 -12.17
N LYS A 206 -7.72 7.80 -12.52
CA LYS A 206 -6.79 7.84 -13.66
C LYS A 206 -7.53 8.10 -14.96
N ALA A 207 -8.62 7.38 -15.23
CA ALA A 207 -9.41 7.58 -16.44
C ALA A 207 -10.01 8.99 -16.53
N TRP A 208 -10.44 9.56 -15.39
CA TRP A 208 -10.88 10.96 -15.33
C TRP A 208 -9.77 11.96 -15.65
N LEU A 209 -8.56 11.75 -15.11
CA LEU A 209 -7.38 12.56 -15.47
C LEU A 209 -7.08 12.49 -16.97
N GLU A 210 -7.38 11.35 -17.61
CA GLU A 210 -7.28 11.12 -19.05
C GLU A 210 -8.49 11.64 -19.84
N GLY A 211 -9.47 12.28 -19.18
CA GLY A 211 -10.59 12.98 -19.81
C GLY A 211 -11.94 12.25 -19.78
N LEU A 212 -12.07 11.15 -19.04
CA LEU A 212 -13.35 10.46 -18.88
C LEU A 212 -14.38 11.37 -18.18
N ASP A 213 -15.42 11.73 -18.90
CA ASP A 213 -16.59 12.46 -18.41
C ASP A 213 -17.83 11.59 -18.51
N TRP A 214 -18.43 11.22 -17.38
CA TRP A 214 -19.61 10.39 -17.35
C TRP A 214 -20.55 10.77 -16.20
N CYS A 215 -21.75 11.22 -16.55
CA CYS A 215 -22.74 11.73 -15.60
C CYS A 215 -23.76 10.69 -15.15
N ASN A 216 -23.32 9.44 -14.99
CA ASN A 216 -24.09 8.45 -14.25
C ASN A 216 -23.24 7.89 -13.12
N ALA A 217 -23.84 7.82 -11.93
CA ALA A 217 -23.27 7.13 -10.77
C ALA A 217 -23.18 5.63 -11.03
N GLY A 218 -22.00 5.05 -10.80
CA GLY A 218 -21.73 3.63 -11.00
C GLY A 218 -20.97 3.00 -9.85
N TRP A 219 -21.18 1.69 -9.67
CA TRP A 219 -20.45 0.86 -8.70
C TRP A 219 -18.95 0.76 -9.04
N LEU A 220 -18.12 0.74 -8.00
CA LEU A 220 -16.70 0.40 -8.02
C LEU A 220 -16.42 -0.87 -7.21
N GLU A 221 -15.20 -1.42 -7.34
CA GLU A 221 -14.82 -2.70 -6.70
C GLU A 221 -14.95 -2.70 -5.18
N ASP A 222 -14.78 -1.55 -4.52
CA ASP A 222 -14.87 -1.41 -3.06
C ASP A 222 -16.33 -1.32 -2.56
N GLY A 223 -17.30 -1.31 -3.48
CA GLY A 223 -18.72 -1.09 -3.17
C GLY A 223 -19.07 0.39 -2.95
N SER A 224 -18.15 1.31 -3.24
CA SER A 224 -18.49 2.73 -3.35
C SER A 224 -19.16 3.02 -4.68
N VAL A 225 -19.89 4.14 -4.73
CA VAL A 225 -20.56 4.61 -5.94
C VAL A 225 -20.06 6.00 -6.27
N GLN A 226 -19.54 6.15 -7.50
CA GLN A 226 -18.85 7.37 -7.91
C GLN A 226 -19.18 7.71 -9.37
N TYR A 227 -18.87 8.92 -9.82
CA TYR A 227 -18.91 9.29 -11.24
C TYR A 227 -17.95 10.45 -11.56
N PRO A 228 -17.19 10.37 -12.67
CA PRO A 228 -16.21 11.39 -13.05
C PRO A 228 -16.83 12.50 -13.90
N ILE A 229 -16.56 13.76 -13.54
CA ILE A 229 -16.96 14.94 -14.33
C ILE A 229 -15.72 15.73 -14.73
N SER A 230 -15.40 15.75 -16.01
CA SER A 230 -14.32 16.58 -16.57
C SER A 230 -14.86 17.95 -17.02
N HIS A 231 -16.13 18.02 -17.43
CA HIS A 231 -16.81 19.24 -17.87
C HIS A 231 -18.01 19.57 -16.96
N PRO A 232 -17.84 20.48 -15.98
CA PRO A 232 -18.91 20.89 -15.07
C PRO A 232 -20.15 21.42 -15.79
N ARG A 233 -21.34 20.93 -15.39
CA ARG A 233 -22.64 21.28 -15.97
C ARG A 233 -23.77 21.07 -14.96
N ASP A 234 -24.88 21.77 -15.16
CA ASP A 234 -25.95 21.84 -14.16
C ASP A 234 -26.60 20.48 -13.87
N GLU A 235 -26.78 19.67 -14.91
CA GLU A 235 -27.36 18.32 -14.85
C GLU A 235 -26.50 17.32 -14.05
N CYS A 236 -25.22 17.64 -13.80
CA CYS A 236 -24.20 16.69 -13.36
C CYS A 236 -23.44 17.17 -12.13
N GLY A 237 -24.17 17.72 -11.17
CA GLY A 237 -23.61 18.24 -9.92
C GLY A 237 -23.33 19.75 -9.93
N ARG A 238 -24.12 20.52 -10.70
CA ARG A 238 -24.06 21.98 -10.82
C ARG A 238 -22.80 22.52 -11.52
N LYS A 239 -22.95 23.61 -12.29
CA LYS A 239 -21.84 24.21 -13.04
C LYS A 239 -20.79 24.90 -12.17
N ASP A 240 -21.14 25.30 -10.94
CA ASP A 240 -20.26 25.96 -9.98
C ASP A 240 -19.28 25.01 -9.28
N ILE A 241 -19.52 23.70 -9.34
CA ILE A 241 -18.63 22.71 -8.70
C ILE A 241 -17.50 22.31 -9.68
N PRO A 242 -16.21 22.47 -9.32
CA PRO A 242 -15.08 22.14 -10.19
C PRO A 242 -15.06 20.68 -10.64
N ALA A 243 -14.42 20.39 -11.77
CA ALA A 243 -14.21 19.05 -12.28
C ALA A 243 -13.62 18.10 -11.21
N GLY A 244 -13.99 16.83 -11.26
CA GLY A 244 -13.54 15.83 -10.32
C GLY A 244 -14.40 14.57 -10.31
N VAL A 245 -13.92 13.56 -9.58
CA VAL A 245 -14.69 12.36 -9.28
C VAL A 245 -15.65 12.64 -8.12
N ARG A 246 -16.95 12.58 -8.39
CA ARG A 246 -18.00 12.74 -7.38
C ARG A 246 -18.21 11.41 -6.67
N ASN A 247 -18.32 11.46 -5.34
CA ASN A 247 -18.38 10.26 -4.52
C ASN A 247 -19.66 10.25 -3.67
N TYR A 248 -20.49 9.22 -3.82
CA TYR A 248 -21.69 8.97 -3.01
C TYR A 248 -21.41 8.11 -1.76
N GLY A 249 -20.17 7.66 -1.60
CA GLY A 249 -19.71 6.79 -0.53
C GLY A 249 -20.03 5.32 -0.79
N TYR A 250 -19.85 4.50 0.25
CA TYR A 250 -20.31 3.12 0.28
C TYR A 250 -21.83 3.07 0.31
N ARG A 251 -22.42 2.26 -0.55
CA ARG A 251 -23.88 2.10 -0.70
C ARG A 251 -24.33 0.70 -0.34
N HIS A 252 -25.61 0.52 -0.04
CA HIS A 252 -26.16 -0.80 0.28
C HIS A 252 -26.16 -1.69 -0.98
N LYS A 253 -25.32 -2.73 -0.98
CA LYS A 253 -25.00 -3.56 -2.14
C LYS A 253 -26.23 -4.30 -2.71
N GLU A 254 -27.21 -4.61 -1.86
CA GLU A 254 -28.39 -5.41 -2.19
C GLU A 254 -29.61 -4.55 -2.57
N ASP A 255 -29.80 -3.41 -1.91
CA ASP A 255 -31.03 -2.61 -1.98
C ASP A 255 -30.94 -1.49 -3.02
N GLU A 256 -29.73 -0.96 -3.25
CA GLU A 256 -29.54 0.17 -4.14
C GLU A 256 -29.19 -0.27 -5.56
N ARG A 257 -29.42 0.62 -6.53
CA ARG A 257 -29.22 0.33 -7.94
C ARG A 257 -28.48 1.48 -8.61
N TYR A 258 -27.43 1.14 -9.34
CA TYR A 258 -26.59 2.07 -10.08
C TYR A 258 -26.19 1.49 -11.44
N ASP A 259 -25.38 2.23 -12.18
CA ASP A 259 -24.61 1.70 -13.32
C ASP A 259 -23.33 1.03 -12.78
N ALA A 260 -22.38 0.69 -13.66
CA ALA A 260 -21.08 0.14 -13.26
C ALA A 260 -19.94 0.87 -13.98
N PHE A 261 -18.79 1.01 -13.32
CA PHE A 261 -17.54 1.27 -14.01
C PHE A 261 -16.73 -0.01 -14.04
N CYS A 262 -16.40 -0.46 -15.25
CA CYS A 262 -15.67 -1.70 -15.45
C CYS A 262 -14.26 -1.37 -15.95
N PHE A 263 -13.29 -2.19 -15.54
CA PHE A 263 -11.90 -2.14 -15.98
C PHE A 263 -11.56 -3.40 -16.78
N THR A 264 -10.97 -3.20 -17.96
CA THR A 264 -10.40 -4.29 -18.76
C THR A 264 -8.95 -4.02 -19.07
N SER A 265 -8.14 -5.07 -19.07
CA SER A 265 -6.74 -5.05 -19.50
C SER A 265 -6.53 -5.78 -20.83
N ASN A 266 -7.64 -6.18 -21.48
CA ASN A 266 -7.62 -6.70 -22.83
C ASN A 266 -7.88 -5.54 -23.81
N LEU A 267 -6.80 -5.02 -24.39
CA LEU A 267 -6.86 -3.92 -25.36
C LEU A 267 -7.10 -4.41 -26.80
N ASN A 268 -7.37 -5.71 -27.01
CA ASN A 268 -7.64 -6.29 -28.34
C ASN A 268 -9.03 -5.92 -28.90
N GLY A 269 -9.45 -4.66 -28.72
CA GLY A 269 -10.58 -4.10 -29.44
C GLY A 269 -10.28 -4.07 -30.94
N VAL A 270 -11.19 -4.59 -31.76
CA VAL A 270 -11.11 -4.48 -33.21
C VAL A 270 -11.68 -3.13 -33.61
N CYS A 271 -10.93 -2.24 -34.26
CA CYS A 271 -11.53 -1.07 -34.90
C CYS A 271 -12.51 -1.54 -36.00
N VAL A 272 -13.82 -1.53 -35.72
CA VAL A 272 -14.85 -1.84 -36.72
C VAL A 272 -15.31 -0.52 -37.33
N CYS A 273 -14.82 -0.23 -38.54
CA CYS A 273 -15.34 0.87 -39.34
C CYS A 273 -16.76 0.54 -39.80
N VAL A 274 -17.76 1.24 -39.27
CA VAL A 274 -19.15 1.11 -39.73
C VAL A 274 -19.41 2.16 -40.81
N CYS A 275 -19.55 1.72 -42.05
CA CYS A 275 -19.95 2.59 -43.16
C CYS A 275 -21.46 2.85 -43.08
N VAL A 276 -21.87 4.06 -42.72
CA VAL A 276 -23.27 4.47 -42.80
C VAL A 276 -23.53 5.04 -44.19
N CYS A 277 -24.20 4.28 -45.04
CA CYS A 277 -24.64 4.74 -46.36
C CYS A 277 -25.90 5.59 -46.19
N VAL A 278 -25.74 6.92 -46.15
CA VAL A 278 -26.89 7.84 -46.34
C VAL A 278 -27.08 8.00 -47.84
N CYS A 279 -28.33 7.93 -48.31
CA CYS A 279 -28.75 7.79 -49.70
C CYS A 279 -28.44 8.98 -50.65
N VAL A 280 -27.26 9.59 -50.54
CA VAL A 280 -26.70 10.53 -51.53
C VAL A 280 -25.17 10.42 -51.47
N CYS A 281 -24.62 9.53 -52.30
CA CYS A 281 -23.27 9.43 -52.85
C CYS A 281 -22.06 10.05 -52.11
N VAL A 282 -22.04 10.08 -50.78
CA VAL A 282 -20.86 10.47 -49.98
C VAL A 282 -20.62 9.39 -48.94
N CYS A 283 -19.54 8.63 -49.12
CA CYS A 283 -19.07 7.69 -48.11
C CYS A 283 -18.27 8.48 -47.07
N VAL A 284 -18.87 8.76 -45.90
CA VAL A 284 -18.10 9.28 -44.76
C VAL A 284 -17.52 8.09 -44.02
N CYS A 285 -16.21 7.89 -44.13
CA CYS A 285 -15.49 6.92 -43.30
C CYS A 285 -15.34 7.51 -41.89
N VAL A 286 -16.17 7.07 -40.95
CA VAL A 286 -15.95 7.35 -39.52
C VAL A 286 -15.16 6.17 -38.95
N CYS A 287 -13.93 6.41 -38.51
CA CYS A 287 -13.20 5.45 -37.69
C CYS A 287 -13.91 5.38 -36.33
N VAL A 288 -14.70 4.33 -36.11
CA VAL A 288 -15.24 4.00 -34.80
C VAL A 288 -14.31 2.95 -34.21
N CYS A 289 -13.63 3.30 -33.12
CA CYS A 289 -12.94 2.30 -32.32
C CYS A 289 -14.02 1.41 -31.71
N VAL A 290 -14.12 0.17 -32.18
CA VAL A 290 -14.97 -0.84 -31.54
C VAL A 290 -14.07 -1.66 -30.63
N CYS A 291 -13.70 -1.05 -29.51
CA CYS A 291 -13.61 -1.89 -28.34
C CYS A 291 -14.98 -2.60 -28.22
N PRO A 292 -15.05 -3.87 -27.77
CA PRO A 292 -16.34 -4.47 -27.36
C PRO A 292 -17.10 -3.63 -26.32
N LEU A 293 -16.46 -2.54 -25.87
CA LEU A 293 -16.89 -1.50 -24.97
C LEU A 293 -16.98 -0.22 -25.80
N THR A 294 -18.20 0.09 -26.21
CA THR A 294 -18.64 1.29 -26.93
C THR A 294 -17.73 2.50 -26.70
N CYS A 295 -16.96 2.91 -27.70
CA CYS A 295 -16.33 4.23 -27.70
C CYS A 295 -17.42 5.29 -27.81
N TYR A 296 -17.70 5.95 -26.69
CA TYR A 296 -18.40 7.24 -26.72
C TYR A 296 -17.40 8.31 -27.17
N LYS A 297 -17.76 8.98 -28.26
CA LYS A 297 -17.21 10.29 -28.66
C LYS A 297 -18.26 11.34 -28.31
#